data_AF-A0AAP7GSR3-F1
#
_entry.id   AF-A0AAP7GSR3-F1
#
_cell.length_a   1.000
_cell.length_b   1.000
_cell.length_c   1.000
_cell.angle_alpha   90.00
_cell.angle_beta   90.00
_cell.angle_gamma   90.00
#
_symmetry.space_group_name_H-M   'P 1'
#
loop_
_entity.id
_entity.type
_entity.pdbx_description
1 polymer ?
#
loop_
_entity_poly.entity_id
_entity_poly.type
_entity_poly.pdbx_seq_one_letter_code
_entity_poly.pdbx_strand_id
1 'polypeptide(L)' 'MSAIIANHSNTQRAAAAASIVTRAGRRWGLLPYQVVIASSIAANAVLRQGKSAAGAVAAARSAARSAVHD' A
#
# COMPACT_ATOMS: atom_id res chain seq x y z
N MET A 1 -20.78 16.58 9.80
CA MET A 1 -21.00 15.14 9.55
C MET A 1 -20.29 14.72 8.25
N SER A 2 -18.96 14.85 8.14
CA SER A 2 -18.24 14.63 6.85
C SER A 2 -16.83 14.07 7.00
N ALA A 3 -16.10 14.44 8.05
CA ALA A 3 -14.74 13.93 8.29
C ALA A 3 -14.71 12.43 8.60
N ILE A 4 -15.71 11.90 9.31
CA ILE A 4 -15.78 10.48 9.71
C ILE A 4 -16.01 9.58 8.50
N ILE A 5 -16.87 9.98 7.55
CA ILE A 5 -17.13 9.21 6.32
C ILE A 5 -15.93 9.26 5.37
N ALA A 6 -15.29 10.43 5.23
CA ALA A 6 -14.06 10.57 4.45
C ALA A 6 -12.91 9.73 5.04
N ASN A 7 -12.76 9.73 6.36
CA ASN A 7 -11.74 8.93 7.05
C ASN A 7 -12.03 7.43 6.96
N HIS A 8 -13.29 7.02 7.07
CA HIS A 8 -13.72 5.63 6.87
C HIS A 8 -13.42 5.16 5.43
N SER A 9 -13.68 6.01 4.43
CA SER A 9 -13.38 5.70 3.03
C SER A 9 -11.88 5.60 2.76
N ASN A 10 -11.06 6.49 3.33
CA ASN A 10 -9.61 6.42 3.21
C ASN A 10 -9.02 5.21 3.94
N THR A 11 -9.57 4.85 5.11
CA THR A 11 -9.17 3.66 5.87
C THR A 11 -9.51 2.38 5.10
N GLN A 12 -10.69 2.30 4.48
CA GLN A 12 -11.05 1.19 3.58
C GLN A 12 -10.14 1.11 2.36
N ARG A 13 -9.81 2.24 1.73
CA ARG A 13 -8.87 2.30 0.60
C ARG A 13 -7.46 1.88 1.01
N ALA A 14 -7.01 2.26 2.20
CA ALA A 14 -5.71 1.87 2.73
C ALA A 14 -5.65 0.37 3.03
N ALA A 15 -6.70 -0.19 3.64
CA ALA A 15 -6.82 -1.63 3.87
C ALA A 15 -6.89 -2.44 2.56
N ALA A 16 -7.60 -1.92 1.55
CA ALA A 16 -7.63 -2.50 0.22
C ALA A 16 -6.24 -2.47 -0.45
N ALA A 17 -5.54 -1.32 -0.40
CA ALA A 17 -4.20 -1.18 -0.94
C ALA A 17 -3.21 -2.14 -0.27
N ALA A 18 -3.21 -2.22 1.07
CA ALA A 18 -2.38 -3.15 1.82
C ALA A 18 -2.70 -4.62 1.45
N SER A 19 -3.98 -4.99 1.35
CA SER A 19 -4.38 -6.35 0.94
C SER A 19 -3.93 -6.71 -0.47
N ILE A 20 -3.99 -5.74 -1.39
CA ILE A 20 -3.48 -5.90 -2.77
C ILE A 20 -1.96 -6.10 -2.73
N VAL A 21 -1.22 -5.28 -1.99
CA VAL A 21 0.24 -5.43 -1.86
C VAL A 21 0.60 -6.75 -1.21
N THR A 22 -0.14 -7.23 -0.20
CA THR A 22 0.11 -8.54 0.41
C THR A 22 -0.04 -9.69 -0.58
N ARG A 23 -1.05 -9.64 -1.45
CA ARG A 23 -1.23 -10.66 -2.51
C ARG A 23 -0.22 -10.50 -3.66
N ALA A 24 0.05 -9.27 -4.07
CA ALA A 24 0.95 -8.95 -5.16
C ALA A 24 2.42 -9.16 -4.79
N GLY A 25 2.79 -8.93 -3.53
CA GLY A 25 4.14 -9.08 -3.01
C GLY A 25 4.66 -10.51 -3.13
N ARG A 26 3.81 -11.52 -2.89
CA ARG A 26 4.14 -12.92 -3.21
C ARG A 26 4.43 -13.13 -4.70
N ARG A 27 3.67 -12.47 -5.58
CA ARG A 27 3.91 -12.53 -7.04
C ARG A 27 5.14 -11.75 -7.48
N TRP A 28 5.58 -10.77 -6.71
CA TRP A 28 6.81 -10.00 -6.96
C TRP A 28 8.05 -10.69 -6.41
N GLY A 29 7.91 -11.84 -5.75
CA GLY A 29 9.04 -12.55 -5.13
C GLY A 29 9.55 -11.90 -3.85
N LEU A 30 8.75 -11.02 -3.22
CA LEU A 30 9.15 -10.35 -1.98
C LEU A 30 9.15 -11.32 -0.79
N LEU A 31 10.13 -11.15 0.08
CA LEU A 31 10.17 -11.82 1.38
C LEU A 31 9.00 -11.34 2.26
N PRO A 32 8.51 -12.16 3.21
CA PRO A 32 7.39 -11.81 4.09
C PRO A 32 7.57 -10.45 4.78
N TYR A 33 8.80 -10.14 5.22
CA TYR A 33 9.14 -8.86 5.83
C TYR A 33 9.03 -7.67 4.84
N GLN A 34 9.49 -7.84 3.59
CA GLN A 34 9.38 -6.80 2.57
C GLN A 34 7.92 -6.55 2.18
N VAL A 35 7.07 -7.58 2.21
CA VAL A 35 5.62 -7.44 2.01
C VAL A 35 5.01 -6.57 3.12
N VAL A 36 5.41 -6.76 4.38
CA VAL A 36 4.94 -5.93 5.51
C VAL A 36 5.32 -4.47 5.30
N ILE A 37 6.58 -4.20 4.90
CA ILE A 37 7.04 -2.84 4.60
C ILE A 37 6.24 -2.23 3.44
N ALA A 38 6.12 -2.94 2.32
CA ALA A 38 5.44 -2.45 1.12
C ALA A 38 3.95 -2.18 1.39
N SER A 39 3.28 -3.03 2.16
CA SER A 39 1.88 -2.84 2.57
C SER A 39 1.73 -1.61 3.47
N SER A 40 2.69 -1.36 4.38
CA SER A 40 2.72 -0.17 5.22
C SER A 40 2.94 1.12 4.40
N ILE A 41 3.84 1.08 3.40
CA ILE A 41 4.07 2.19 2.46
C ILE A 41 2.78 2.52 1.70
N ALA A 42 2.09 1.50 1.19
CA ALA A 42 0.82 1.69 0.48
C ALA A 42 -0.26 2.30 1.38
N ALA A 43 -0.43 1.79 2.60
CA ALA A 43 -1.40 2.33 3.55
C ALA A 43 -1.10 3.79 3.90
N ASN A 44 0.16 4.13 4.16
CA ASN A 44 0.59 5.50 4.45
C ASN A 44 0.43 6.43 3.24
N ALA A 45 0.64 5.94 2.02
CA ALA A 45 0.38 6.73 0.82
C ALA A 45 -1.10 7.12 0.68
N VAL A 46 -2.02 6.20 1.02
CA VAL A 46 -3.46 6.52 1.02
C VAL A 46 -3.80 7.50 2.15
N LEU A 47 -3.36 7.21 3.38
CA LEU A 47 -3.76 7.98 4.56
C LEU A 47 -3.11 9.37 4.64
N ARG A 48 -1.83 9.50 4.24
CA ARG A 48 -1.06 10.75 4.38
C ARG A 48 -0.97 11.54 3.08
N GLN A 49 -0.87 10.86 1.93
CA GLN A 49 -0.72 11.54 0.63
C GLN A 49 -2.05 11.62 -0.13
N GLY A 50 -3.14 11.06 0.40
CA GLY A 50 -4.44 11.05 -0.27
C GLY A 50 -4.44 10.26 -1.59
N LYS A 51 -3.45 9.38 -1.81
CA LYS A 51 -3.36 8.59 -3.04
C LYS A 51 -4.51 7.59 -3.13
N SER A 52 -5.01 7.37 -4.35
CA SER A 52 -5.87 6.24 -4.65
C SER A 52 -5.16 4.91 -4.36
N ALA A 53 -5.92 3.86 -4.04
CA ALA A 53 -5.37 2.54 -3.72
C ALA A 53 -4.42 2.02 -4.82
N ALA A 54 -4.77 2.22 -6.10
CA ALA A 54 -3.90 1.83 -7.22
C ALA A 54 -2.57 2.59 -7.24
N GLY A 55 -2.58 3.90 -6.99
CA GLY A 55 -1.36 4.73 -6.94
C GLY A 55 -0.46 4.39 -5.75
N ALA A 56 -1.07 4.03 -4.62
CA ALA A 56 -0.36 3.55 -3.45
C ALA A 56 0.32 2.18 -3.69
N VAL A 57 -0.38 1.25 -4.34
CA VAL A 57 0.18 -0.07 -4.74
C VAL A 57 1.31 0.11 -5.76
N ALA A 58 1.19 1.03 -6.71
CA ALA A 58 2.24 1.33 -7.67
C ALA A 58 3.51 1.88 -6.99
N ALA A 59 3.36 2.78 -6.02
CA ALA A 59 4.47 3.29 -5.21
C ALA A 59 5.14 2.16 -4.41
N ALA A 60 4.35 1.30 -3.77
CA ALA A 60 4.85 0.14 -3.04
C ALA A 60 5.58 -0.85 -3.97
N ARG A 61 5.08 -1.07 -5.20
CA ARG A 61 5.75 -1.89 -6.22
C ARG A 61 7.09 -1.30 -6.65
N SER A 62 7.15 0.01 -6.83
CA SER A 62 8.38 0.70 -7.20
C SER A 62 9.43 0.58 -6.09
N ALA A 63 9.03 0.80 -4.84
CA ALA A 63 9.90 0.64 -3.68
C ALA A 63 10.39 -0.81 -3.51
N ALA A 64 9.49 -1.77 -3.71
CA ALA A 64 9.80 -3.19 -3.72
C ALA A 64 10.82 -3.57 -4.81
N ARG A 65 10.71 -2.99 -6.00
CA ARG A 65 11.66 -3.24 -7.10
C ARG A 65 13.03 -2.64 -6.80
N SER A 66 13.09 -1.44 -6.22
CA SER A 66 14.34 -0.85 -5.77
C SER A 66 15.03 -1.68 -4.69
N ALA A 67 14.27 -2.34 -3.81
CA ALA A 67 14.81 -3.19 -2.74
C ALA A 67 15.34 -4.57 -3.18
N VAL A 68 15.16 -4.96 -4.44
CA VAL A 68 15.66 -6.24 -5.01
C VAL A 68 16.95 -6.04 -5.81
N HIS A 69 17.34 -4.78 -6.08
CA HIS A 69 18.53 -4.44 -6.87
C HIS A 69 19.72 -3.94 -6.05
N ASP A 70 19.64 -4.01 -4.72
CA ASP A 70 20.73 -3.77 -3.77
C ASP A 70 21.22 -5.10 -3.20
#